data_AF-A0A7I8DCR8-F1
#
_entry.id   AF-A0A7I8DCR8-F1
#
_cell.length_a   1.000
_cell.length_b   1.000
_cell.length_c   1.000
_cell.angle_alpha   90.00
_cell.angle_beta   90.00
_cell.angle_gamma   90.00
#
_symmetry.space_group_name_H-M   'P 1'
#
loop_
_entity.id
_entity.type
_entity.pdbx_description
1 polymer ?
#
loop_
_entity_poly.entity_id
_entity_poly.type
_entity_poly.pdbx_seq_one_letter_code
_entity_poly.pdbx_strand_id
1 'polypeptide(L)'
;MVEEVVIFRNVAGEITHGDLLKWKRSIRKLGLVPEERVRGKMTALSLMQQDETITFYLYEQELHYQLHIDYLRIKKGDGRLMESIDLLIQIAGLRGEKYGSGRNHMWRTVYSNGLIMDEGPFVESKEPPDFELRITREALLGHIYLNMDKYLEARSAGESEKEAEIHKTLQELVEQLAKVDQVLRTEKRSSF
;
A
#
# COMPACT_ATOMS: atom_id res chain seq x y z
N MET A 1 17.75 10.78 18.20
CA MET A 1 17.93 9.34 17.94
C MET A 1 16.91 8.95 16.89
N VAL A 2 17.30 8.29 15.80
CA VAL A 2 16.34 7.83 14.79
C VAL A 2 15.50 6.73 15.44
N GLU A 3 14.19 6.93 15.57
CA GLU A 3 13.29 5.90 16.07
C GLU A 3 13.26 4.74 15.06
N GLU A 4 13.78 3.59 15.48
CA GLU A 4 13.72 2.36 14.69
C GLU A 4 12.27 1.83 14.72
N VAL A 5 11.70 1.60 13.54
CA VAL A 5 10.29 1.26 13.33
C VAL A 5 10.21 -0.03 12.53
N VAL A 6 9.23 -0.86 12.85
CA VAL A 6 8.84 -2.03 12.07
C VAL A 6 7.44 -1.79 11.50
N ILE A 7 7.24 -2.15 10.24
CA ILE A 7 5.97 -1.99 9.53
C ILE A 7 5.57 -3.33 8.93
N PHE A 8 4.37 -3.79 9.27
CA PHE A 8 3.71 -4.89 8.56
C PHE A 8 2.79 -4.32 7.49
N ARG A 9 2.87 -4.84 6.27
CA ARG A 9 2.02 -4.44 5.14
C ARG A 9 1.40 -5.66 4.48
N ASN A 10 0.19 -5.48 3.95
CA ASN A 10 -0.52 -6.47 3.16
C ASN A 10 -0.62 -7.86 3.83
N VAL A 11 -0.68 -7.91 5.16
CA VAL A 11 -0.79 -9.18 5.88
C VAL A 11 -2.22 -9.69 5.73
N ALA A 12 -2.40 -10.83 5.09
CA ALA A 12 -3.72 -11.32 4.75
C ALA A 12 -3.79 -12.84 4.67
N GLY A 13 -4.97 -13.38 4.92
CA GLY A 13 -5.27 -14.80 4.74
C GLY A 13 -6.44 -15.26 5.60
N GLU A 14 -6.74 -16.54 5.46
CA GLU A 14 -7.74 -17.23 6.26
C GLU A 14 -7.10 -17.73 7.56
N ILE A 15 -7.81 -17.59 8.66
CA ILE A 15 -7.39 -18.03 9.98
C ILE A 15 -8.46 -18.97 10.51
N THR A 16 -8.09 -20.23 10.73
CA THR A 16 -9.04 -21.16 11.37
C THR A 16 -9.16 -20.85 12.86
N HIS A 17 -10.27 -21.28 13.46
CA HIS A 17 -10.44 -21.23 14.91
C HIS A 17 -9.28 -21.91 15.67
N GLY A 18 -8.77 -23.01 15.12
CA GLY A 18 -7.63 -23.75 15.69
C GLY A 18 -6.34 -22.94 15.68
N ASP A 19 -6.07 -22.22 14.59
CA ASP A 19 -4.88 -21.38 14.44
C ASP A 19 -4.94 -20.19 15.40
N LEU A 20 -6.10 -19.55 15.51
CA LEU A 20 -6.31 -18.47 16.45
C LEU A 20 -6.08 -18.92 17.91
N LEU A 21 -6.55 -20.11 18.28
CA LEU A 21 -6.29 -20.68 19.61
C LEU A 21 -4.82 -21.01 19.84
N LYS A 22 -4.12 -21.57 18.84
CA LYS A 22 -2.67 -21.82 18.92
C LYS A 22 -1.91 -20.51 19.10
N TRP A 23 -2.24 -19.51 18.31
CA TRP A 23 -1.65 -18.18 18.39
C TRP A 23 -1.84 -17.54 19.77
N LYS A 24 -3.08 -17.53 20.30
CA LYS A 24 -3.39 -17.03 21.66
C LYS A 24 -2.54 -17.71 22.73
N ARG A 25 -2.28 -19.04 22.61
CA ARG A 25 -1.40 -19.76 23.54
C ARG A 25 0.06 -19.34 23.38
N SER A 26 0.54 -19.13 22.16
CA SER A 26 1.91 -18.71 21.90
C SER A 26 2.20 -17.31 22.43
N ILE A 27 1.32 -16.33 22.18
CA ILE A 27 1.54 -14.95 22.63
C ILE A 27 1.45 -14.80 24.16
N ARG A 28 0.68 -15.65 24.85
CA ARG A 28 0.68 -15.71 26.32
C ARG A 28 2.04 -16.11 26.88
N LYS A 29 2.82 -16.94 26.17
CA LYS A 29 4.20 -17.27 26.56
C LYS A 29 5.15 -16.09 26.41
N LEU A 30 4.83 -15.13 25.54
CA LEU A 30 5.54 -13.85 25.42
C LEU A 30 5.12 -12.84 26.51
N GLY A 31 4.15 -13.20 27.37
CA GLY A 31 3.60 -12.31 28.39
C GLY A 31 2.55 -11.34 27.87
N LEU A 32 2.03 -11.54 26.64
CA LEU A 32 0.97 -10.73 26.05
C LEU A 32 -0.40 -11.34 26.34
N VAL A 33 -1.37 -10.48 26.65
CA VAL A 33 -2.77 -10.89 26.87
C VAL A 33 -3.62 -10.20 25.81
N PRO A 34 -4.29 -10.95 24.91
CA PRO A 34 -5.20 -10.36 23.95
C PRO A 34 -6.49 -9.92 24.61
N GLU A 35 -6.89 -8.68 24.33
CA GLU A 35 -8.24 -8.20 24.55
C GLU A 35 -9.08 -8.44 23.28
N GLU A 36 -10.26 -9.03 23.46
CA GLU A 36 -11.14 -9.39 22.35
C GLU A 36 -12.45 -8.62 22.45
N ARG A 37 -12.84 -7.94 21.38
CA ARG A 37 -14.13 -7.25 21.28
C ARG A 37 -14.86 -7.72 20.05
N VAL A 38 -16.02 -8.33 20.25
CA VAL A 38 -16.86 -8.86 19.18
C VAL A 38 -17.99 -7.88 18.87
N ARG A 39 -18.19 -7.58 17.58
CA ARG A 39 -19.29 -6.75 17.08
C ARG A 39 -19.81 -7.34 15.76
N GLY A 40 -20.93 -8.07 15.86
CA GLY A 40 -21.47 -8.78 14.70
C GLY A 40 -20.47 -9.84 14.21
N LYS A 41 -20.19 -9.85 12.91
CA LYS A 41 -19.20 -10.74 12.28
C LYS A 41 -17.75 -10.23 12.37
N MET A 42 -17.47 -9.26 13.23
CA MET A 42 -16.13 -8.67 13.36
C MET A 42 -15.62 -8.90 14.79
N THR A 43 -14.41 -9.42 14.90
CA THR A 43 -13.68 -9.56 16.16
C THR A 43 -12.44 -8.69 16.11
N ALA A 44 -12.39 -7.65 16.94
CA ALA A 44 -11.19 -6.85 17.15
C ALA A 44 -10.31 -7.53 18.21
N LEU A 45 -9.04 -7.73 17.88
CA LEU A 45 -8.02 -8.26 18.78
C LEU A 45 -7.01 -7.16 19.06
N SER A 46 -6.92 -6.76 20.32
CA SER A 46 -5.99 -5.74 20.79
C SER A 46 -4.90 -6.37 21.64
N LEU A 47 -3.64 -6.07 21.33
CA LEU A 47 -2.49 -6.41 22.17
C LEU A 47 -1.89 -5.12 22.69
N MET A 48 -1.71 -5.06 24.01
CA MET A 48 -1.12 -3.93 24.71
C MET A 48 0.20 -4.35 25.34
N GLN A 49 1.24 -3.56 25.12
CA GLN A 49 2.55 -3.73 25.72
C GLN A 49 3.10 -2.33 26.02
N GLN A 50 3.44 -2.08 27.29
CA GLN A 50 3.82 -0.74 27.76
C GLN A 50 2.74 0.29 27.38
N ASP A 51 3.10 1.34 26.63
CA ASP A 51 2.19 2.40 26.15
C ASP A 51 1.74 2.20 24.69
N GLU A 52 2.08 1.05 24.08
CA GLU A 52 1.73 0.74 22.70
C GLU A 52 0.59 -0.28 22.64
N THR A 53 -0.45 0.04 21.87
CA THR A 53 -1.56 -0.88 21.59
C THR A 53 -1.66 -1.09 20.09
N ILE A 54 -1.55 -2.35 19.68
CA ILE A 54 -1.86 -2.76 18.31
C ILE A 54 -3.23 -3.42 18.29
N THR A 55 -4.06 -3.07 17.31
CA THR A 55 -5.37 -3.70 17.12
C THR A 55 -5.51 -4.12 15.66
N PHE A 56 -5.96 -5.34 15.45
CA PHE A 56 -6.31 -5.85 14.14
C PHE A 56 -7.67 -6.56 14.17
N TYR A 57 -8.29 -6.67 13.00
CA TYR A 57 -9.68 -7.09 12.86
C TYR A 57 -9.76 -8.42 12.13
N LEU A 58 -10.49 -9.35 12.72
CA LEU A 58 -10.87 -10.61 12.13
C LEU A 58 -12.32 -10.52 11.68
N TYR A 59 -12.59 -10.88 10.43
CA TYR A 59 -13.95 -10.92 9.88
C TYR A 59 -14.40 -12.38 9.78
N GLU A 60 -15.41 -12.73 10.56
CA GLU A 60 -15.96 -14.07 10.63
C GLU A 60 -16.67 -14.46 9.32
N GLN A 61 -16.25 -15.61 8.78
CA GLN A 61 -16.91 -16.37 7.73
C GLN A 61 -17.44 -17.69 8.33
N GLU A 62 -18.14 -18.50 7.55
CA GLU A 62 -18.84 -19.69 8.08
C GLU A 62 -17.94 -20.68 8.85
N LEU A 63 -16.68 -20.85 8.42
CA LEU A 63 -15.76 -21.85 9.02
C LEU A 63 -14.41 -21.26 9.47
N HIS A 64 -14.13 -20.01 9.12
CA HIS A 64 -12.83 -19.36 9.34
C HIS A 64 -13.00 -17.86 9.56
N TYR A 65 -11.92 -17.20 9.94
CA TYR A 65 -11.82 -15.74 9.97
C TYR A 65 -10.99 -15.27 8.79
N GLN A 66 -11.39 -14.17 8.17
CA GLN A 66 -10.55 -13.44 7.24
C GLN A 66 -9.79 -12.36 8.01
N LEU A 67 -8.46 -12.35 7.91
CA LEU A 67 -7.62 -11.26 8.39
C LEU A 67 -7.15 -10.41 7.21
N HIS A 68 -7.16 -9.09 7.40
CA HIS A 68 -6.49 -8.14 6.52
C HIS A 68 -5.86 -7.01 7.33
N ILE A 69 -4.55 -6.82 7.17
CA ILE A 69 -3.78 -5.72 7.75
C ILE A 69 -3.06 -5.04 6.59
N ASP A 70 -3.62 -3.93 6.12
CA ASP A 70 -3.02 -3.11 5.06
C ASP A 70 -1.69 -2.51 5.51
N TYR A 71 -1.70 -1.96 6.72
CA TYR A 71 -0.58 -1.25 7.30
C TYR A 71 -0.66 -1.28 8.83
N LEU A 72 0.41 -1.76 9.47
CA LEU A 72 0.56 -1.73 10.92
C LEU A 72 1.99 -1.34 11.28
N ARG A 73 2.13 -0.23 11.99
CA ARG A 73 3.42 0.31 12.42
C ARG A 73 3.65 0.00 13.89
N ILE A 74 4.85 -0.48 14.22
CA ILE A 74 5.26 -0.86 15.57
C ILE A 74 6.60 -0.22 15.90
N LYS A 75 6.76 0.31 17.10
CA LYS A 75 8.08 0.79 17.56
C LYS A 75 8.96 -0.41 17.92
N LYS A 76 10.22 -0.41 17.49
CA LYS A 76 11.13 -1.57 17.69
C LYS A 76 11.39 -1.92 19.17
N GLY A 77 11.11 -0.99 20.10
CA GLY A 77 11.14 -1.26 21.54
C GLY A 77 10.23 -2.43 21.97
N ASP A 78 9.20 -2.73 21.17
CA ASP A 78 8.18 -3.74 21.46
C ASP A 78 8.39 -5.03 20.66
N GLY A 79 9.56 -5.66 20.84
CA GLY A 79 9.91 -6.92 20.17
C GLY A 79 8.87 -8.03 20.36
N ARG A 80 8.15 -8.04 21.49
CA ARG A 80 7.06 -8.99 21.77
C ARG A 80 5.85 -8.78 20.85
N LEU A 81 5.47 -7.52 20.58
CA LEU A 81 4.36 -7.21 19.68
C LEU A 81 4.71 -7.63 18.25
N MET A 82 5.94 -7.33 17.81
CA MET A 82 6.44 -7.79 16.52
C MET A 82 6.42 -9.32 16.42
N GLU A 83 6.99 -10.02 17.40
CA GLU A 83 7.02 -11.49 17.44
C GLU A 83 5.60 -12.09 17.45
N SER A 84 4.64 -11.43 18.12
CA SER A 84 3.25 -11.88 18.13
C SER A 84 2.63 -11.90 16.72
N ILE A 85 2.97 -10.95 15.86
CA ILE A 85 2.46 -10.88 14.50
C ILE A 85 3.20 -11.86 13.60
N ASP A 86 4.52 -11.97 13.75
CA ASP A 86 5.31 -12.99 13.05
C ASP A 86 4.77 -14.40 13.32
N LEU A 87 4.45 -14.71 14.58
CA LEU A 87 3.81 -15.97 14.97
C LEU A 87 2.42 -16.13 14.35
N LEU A 88 1.62 -15.06 14.26
CA LEU A 88 0.29 -15.13 13.63
C LEU A 88 0.42 -15.51 12.15
N ILE A 89 1.35 -14.86 11.45
CA ILE A 89 1.63 -15.12 10.03
C ILE A 89 2.06 -16.57 9.83
N GLN A 90 2.99 -17.06 10.65
CA GLN A 90 3.51 -18.42 10.55
C GLN A 90 2.46 -19.49 10.91
N ILE A 91 1.74 -19.31 12.02
CA ILE A 91 0.77 -20.31 12.52
C ILE A 91 -0.41 -20.45 11.57
N ALA A 92 -0.94 -19.33 11.06
CA ALA A 92 -2.12 -19.32 10.20
C ALA A 92 -1.79 -19.38 8.70
N GLY A 93 -0.50 -19.49 8.33
CA GLY A 93 -0.11 -19.58 6.92
C GLY A 93 -0.42 -18.32 6.12
N LEU A 94 -0.27 -17.13 6.73
CA LEU A 94 -0.62 -15.87 6.06
C LEU A 94 0.46 -15.45 5.06
N ARG A 95 0.07 -14.59 4.13
CA ARG A 95 1.00 -13.79 3.32
C ARG A 95 1.18 -12.41 3.95
N GLY A 96 2.25 -11.72 3.58
CA GLY A 96 2.44 -10.31 3.94
C GLY A 96 3.89 -9.87 3.81
N GLU A 97 4.15 -8.64 4.19
CA GLU A 97 5.48 -8.03 4.13
C GLU A 97 5.79 -7.38 5.49
N LYS A 98 7.00 -7.58 5.98
CA LYS A 98 7.54 -6.89 7.15
C LYS A 98 8.71 -6.05 6.72
N TYR A 99 8.70 -4.77 7.06
CA TYR A 99 9.77 -3.83 6.82
C TYR A 99 10.32 -3.37 8.16
N GLY A 100 11.62 -3.11 8.23
CA GLY A 100 12.17 -2.43 9.39
C GLY A 100 13.31 -1.51 9.04
N SER A 101 13.49 -0.50 9.89
CA SER A 101 14.63 0.40 9.85
C SER A 101 15.60 0.05 10.98
N GLY A 102 16.86 -0.17 10.63
CA GLY A 102 18.00 -0.15 11.55
C GLY A 102 18.93 1.01 11.20
N ARG A 103 19.91 1.34 12.07
CA ARG A 103 20.96 2.36 11.85
C ARG A 103 21.43 2.48 10.37
N ASN A 104 20.74 3.34 9.61
CA ASN A 104 20.93 3.66 8.18
C ASN A 104 20.65 2.54 7.16
N HIS A 105 19.93 1.47 7.51
CA HIS A 105 19.55 0.42 6.55
C HIS A 105 18.09 0.03 6.73
N MET A 106 17.37 -0.11 5.62
CA MET A 106 16.05 -0.74 5.60
C MET A 106 16.21 -2.21 5.22
N TRP A 107 15.34 -3.05 5.75
CA TRP A 107 15.23 -4.45 5.36
C TRP A 107 13.77 -4.81 5.13
N ARG A 108 13.54 -5.85 4.34
CA ARG A 108 12.23 -6.42 4.04
C ARG A 108 12.28 -7.93 4.25
N THR A 109 11.23 -8.46 4.86
CA THR A 109 10.90 -9.88 4.93
C THR A 109 9.57 -10.09 4.23
N VAL A 110 9.50 -10.99 3.26
CA VAL A 110 8.27 -11.35 2.52
C VAL A 110 7.79 -12.72 2.98
N TYR A 111 6.52 -12.80 3.37
CA TYR A 111 5.88 -14.04 3.82
C TYR A 111 4.92 -14.56 2.76
N SER A 112 4.97 -15.87 2.53
CA SER A 112 3.98 -16.60 1.74
C SER A 112 3.65 -17.92 2.43
N ASN A 113 2.37 -18.21 2.61
CA ASN A 113 1.88 -19.39 3.33
C ASN A 113 2.56 -19.57 4.71
N GLY A 114 2.80 -18.47 5.42
CA GLY A 114 3.48 -18.46 6.72
C GLY A 114 4.99 -18.71 6.68
N LEU A 115 5.59 -18.85 5.50
CA LEU A 115 7.03 -19.05 5.31
C LEU A 115 7.70 -17.77 4.83
N ILE A 116 8.93 -17.54 5.27
CA ILE A 116 9.78 -16.46 4.76
C ILE A 116 10.28 -16.86 3.37
N MET A 117 9.86 -16.13 2.35
CA MET A 117 10.24 -16.37 0.95
C MET A 117 11.43 -15.51 0.51
N ASP A 118 11.56 -14.32 1.09
CA ASP A 118 12.62 -13.37 0.81
C ASP A 118 12.91 -12.59 2.10
N GLU A 119 14.19 -12.38 2.40
CA GLU A 119 14.63 -11.57 3.53
C GLU A 119 15.97 -10.92 3.20
N GLY A 120 16.03 -9.59 3.30
CA GLY A 120 17.28 -8.89 3.02
C GLY A 120 17.17 -7.38 3.03
N PRO A 121 18.27 -6.69 2.67
CA PRO A 121 18.29 -5.25 2.52
C PRO A 121 17.21 -4.79 1.55
N PHE A 122 16.43 -3.82 1.99
CA PHE A 122 15.42 -3.18 1.16
C PHE A 122 15.97 -1.86 0.64
N VAL A 123 16.17 -1.80 -0.67
CA VAL A 123 16.36 -0.54 -1.36
C VAL A 123 14.99 -0.15 -1.87
N GLU A 124 14.43 0.93 -1.33
CA GLU A 124 13.23 1.51 -1.90
C GLU A 124 13.56 1.87 -3.35
N SER A 125 12.89 1.20 -4.29
CA SER A 125 13.01 1.56 -5.70
C SER A 125 12.48 2.98 -5.79
N LYS A 126 13.38 3.96 -5.87
CA LYS A 126 12.99 5.31 -6.26
C LYS A 126 12.19 5.15 -7.54
N GLU A 127 10.99 5.74 -7.57
CA GLU A 127 10.23 5.84 -8.81
C GLU A 127 11.20 6.36 -9.88
N PRO A 128 11.18 5.77 -11.08
CA PRO A 128 12.07 6.24 -12.11
C PRO A 128 11.83 7.74 -12.28
N PRO A 129 12.89 8.53 -12.51
CA PRO A 129 12.80 9.99 -12.53
C PRO A 129 11.75 10.52 -13.51
N ASP A 130 11.33 9.69 -14.47
CA ASP A 130 10.33 9.98 -15.48
C ASP A 130 8.88 9.58 -15.12
N PHE A 131 8.63 9.02 -13.93
CA PHE A 131 7.29 8.54 -13.53
C PHE A 131 6.24 9.66 -13.47
N GLU A 132 6.54 10.76 -12.79
CA GLU A 132 5.65 11.93 -12.72
C GLU A 132 5.39 12.53 -14.12
N LEU A 133 6.42 12.55 -14.97
CA LEU A 133 6.32 13.03 -16.35
C LEU A 133 5.41 12.13 -17.19
N ARG A 134 5.47 10.81 -17.00
CA ARG A 134 4.56 9.85 -17.65
C ARG A 134 3.12 10.02 -17.19
N ILE A 135 2.88 10.19 -15.89
CA ILE A 135 1.52 10.48 -15.38
C ILE A 135 1.00 11.79 -15.97
N THR A 136 1.82 12.84 -15.98
CA THR A 136 1.46 14.14 -16.56
C THR A 136 1.11 14.02 -18.04
N ARG A 137 1.89 13.23 -18.80
CA ARG A 137 1.60 12.93 -20.21
C ARG A 137 0.24 12.26 -20.40
N GLU A 138 -0.07 11.23 -19.62
CA GLU A 138 -1.35 10.53 -19.71
C GLU A 138 -2.53 11.43 -19.31
N ALA A 139 -2.36 12.26 -18.28
CA ALA A 139 -3.38 13.23 -17.89
C ALA A 139 -3.66 14.26 -19.00
N LEU A 140 -2.61 14.81 -19.63
CA LEU A 140 -2.75 15.73 -20.75
C LEU A 140 -3.47 15.10 -21.94
N LEU A 141 -3.14 13.84 -22.28
CA LEU A 141 -3.85 13.09 -23.32
C LEU A 141 -5.34 12.94 -22.98
N GLY A 142 -5.67 12.58 -21.74
CA GLY A 142 -7.06 12.50 -21.28
C GLY A 142 -7.81 13.83 -21.43
N HIS A 143 -7.19 14.95 -21.04
CA HIS A 143 -7.77 16.28 -21.22
C HIS A 143 -7.95 16.67 -22.69
N ILE A 144 -7.03 16.29 -23.58
CA ILE A 144 -7.16 16.53 -25.02
C ILE A 144 -8.37 15.78 -25.57
N TYR A 145 -8.51 14.48 -25.27
CA TYR A 145 -9.66 13.70 -25.74
C TYR A 145 -10.99 14.29 -25.27
N LEU A 146 -11.09 14.65 -23.99
CA LEU A 146 -12.31 15.28 -23.45
C LEU A 146 -12.65 16.62 -24.13
N ASN A 147 -11.64 17.43 -24.44
CA ASN A 147 -11.88 18.70 -25.14
C ASN A 147 -12.15 18.50 -26.64
N MET A 148 -11.61 17.45 -27.26
CA MET A 148 -11.99 17.07 -28.62
C MET A 148 -13.47 16.69 -28.71
N ASP A 149 -13.97 15.91 -27.76
CA ASP A 149 -15.39 15.55 -27.71
C ASP A 149 -16.28 16.79 -27.58
N LYS A 150 -15.94 17.69 -26.65
CA LYS A 150 -16.65 18.98 -26.48
C LYS A 150 -16.57 19.87 -27.72
N TYR A 151 -15.42 19.88 -28.41
CA TYR A 151 -15.25 20.63 -29.65
C TYR A 151 -16.18 20.09 -30.75
N LEU A 152 -16.27 18.76 -30.90
CA LEU A 152 -17.17 18.13 -31.87
C LEU A 152 -18.64 18.40 -31.54
N GLU A 153 -19.01 18.35 -30.26
CA GLU A 153 -20.36 18.71 -29.79
C GLU A 153 -20.71 20.16 -30.12
N ALA A 154 -19.87 21.12 -29.74
CA ALA A 154 -20.07 22.55 -30.02
C ALA A 154 -20.17 22.83 -31.53
N ARG A 155 -19.31 22.18 -32.32
CA ARG A 155 -19.33 22.27 -33.79
C ARG A 155 -20.63 21.72 -34.38
N SER A 156 -21.11 20.58 -33.88
CA SER A 156 -22.39 20.00 -34.34
C SER A 156 -23.60 20.84 -33.97
N ALA A 157 -23.53 21.56 -32.84
CA ALA A 157 -24.56 22.46 -32.35
C ALA A 157 -24.50 23.86 -32.98
N GLY A 158 -23.46 24.17 -33.78
CA GLY A 158 -23.27 25.48 -34.41
C GLY A 158 -22.83 26.60 -33.46
N GLU A 159 -22.25 26.25 -32.31
CA GLU A 159 -21.83 27.19 -31.27
C GLU A 159 -20.41 27.71 -31.52
N SER A 160 -20.27 28.64 -32.48
CA SER A 160 -18.97 29.13 -32.97
C SER A 160 -18.07 29.76 -31.91
N GLU A 161 -18.63 30.46 -30.92
CA GLU A 161 -17.86 31.06 -29.82
C GLU A 161 -17.25 29.99 -28.90
N LYS A 162 -18.03 28.97 -28.54
CA LYS A 162 -17.54 27.84 -27.73
C LYS A 162 -16.54 26.99 -28.50
N GLU A 163 -16.75 26.82 -29.80
CA GLU A 163 -15.80 26.13 -30.68
C GLU A 163 -14.43 26.81 -30.63
N ALA A 164 -14.38 28.14 -30.76
CA ALA A 164 -13.14 28.91 -30.72
C ALA A 164 -12.44 28.86 -29.34
N GLU A 165 -13.22 28.90 -28.25
CA GLU A 165 -12.69 28.77 -26.89
C GLU A 165 -12.04 27.39 -26.67
N ILE A 166 -12.76 26.31 -27.01
CA ILE A 166 -12.26 24.94 -26.86
C ILE A 166 -11.05 24.71 -27.78
N HIS A 167 -11.05 25.27 -28.99
CA HIS A 167 -9.92 25.18 -29.90
C HIS A 167 -8.64 25.77 -29.30
N LYS A 168 -8.75 26.92 -28.62
CA LYS A 168 -7.60 27.54 -27.93
C LYS A 168 -7.10 26.64 -26.79
N THR A 169 -8.00 26.10 -25.97
CA THR A 169 -7.64 25.16 -24.90
C THR A 169 -6.94 23.91 -25.45
N LEU A 170 -7.40 23.37 -26.58
CA LEU A 170 -6.75 22.23 -27.24
C LEU A 170 -5.32 22.56 -27.70
N GLN A 171 -5.09 23.75 -28.25
CA GLN A 171 -3.74 24.18 -28.64
C GLN A 171 -2.79 24.25 -27.44
N GLU A 172 -3.24 24.86 -26.34
CA GLU A 172 -2.45 24.96 -25.10
C GLU A 172 -2.10 23.58 -24.52
N LEU A 173 -3.05 22.64 -24.52
CA LEU A 173 -2.82 21.27 -24.04
C LEU A 173 -1.83 20.50 -24.94
N VAL A 174 -1.92 20.65 -26.26
CA VAL A 174 -0.98 20.01 -27.21
C VAL A 174 0.43 20.57 -27.05
N GLU A 175 0.58 21.87 -26.82
CA GLU A 175 1.89 22.47 -26.54
C GLU A 175 2.51 21.95 -25.24
N GLN A 176 1.70 21.82 -24.18
CA GLN A 176 2.15 21.24 -22.92
C GLN A 176 2.57 19.77 -23.09
N LEU A 177 1.78 19.00 -23.85
CA LEU A 177 2.10 17.60 -24.15
C LEU A 177 3.43 17.48 -24.91
N ALA A 178 3.67 18.35 -25.90
CA ALA A 178 4.91 18.36 -26.66
C ALA A 178 6.14 18.65 -25.78
N LYS A 179 6.02 19.56 -24.79
CA LYS A 179 7.08 19.85 -23.82
C LYS A 179 7.39 18.63 -22.96
N VAL A 180 6.36 17.95 -22.43
CA VAL A 180 6.53 16.74 -21.60
C VAL A 180 7.18 15.62 -22.42
N ASP A 181 6.72 15.39 -23.65
CA ASP A 181 7.29 14.38 -24.55
C ASP A 181 8.77 14.67 -24.90
N GLN A 182 9.15 15.95 -25.04
CA GLN A 182 10.54 16.34 -25.30
C GLN A 182 11.46 16.03 -24.11
N VAL A 183 11.01 16.31 -22.88
CA VAL A 183 11.76 15.99 -21.66
C VAL A 183 11.91 14.48 -21.52
N LEU A 184 10.81 13.73 -21.66
CA LEU A 184 10.82 12.26 -21.61
C LEU A 184 11.77 11.62 -22.65
N ARG A 185 11.89 12.20 -23.85
CA ARG A 185 12.84 11.73 -24.88
C ARG A 185 14.30 12.04 -24.55
N THR A 186 14.55 13.16 -23.87
CA THR A 186 15.90 13.59 -23.47
C THR A 186 16.42 12.73 -22.33
N GLU A 187 15.58 12.45 -21.33
CA GLU A 187 15.93 11.60 -20.18
C GLU A 187 16.22 10.14 -20.58
N LYS A 188 15.51 9.62 -21.60
CA LYS A 188 15.79 8.30 -22.18
C LYS A 188 17.15 8.21 -22.90
N ARG A 189 17.76 9.34 -23.29
CA ARG A 189 19.07 9.36 -23.97
C ARG A 189 20.24 9.51 -22.99
N SER A 190 20.01 10.09 -21.82
CA SER A 190 21.03 10.29 -20.78
C SER A 190 21.20 9.09 -19.83
N SER A 191 20.39 8.05 -20.00
CA SER A 191 20.39 6.83 -19.17
C SER A 191 21.05 5.61 -19.84
N PHE A 192 21.83 5.84 -20.92
CA PHE A 192 22.69 4.87 -21.59
C PHE A 192 24.17 5.22 -21.41
#